data_AF-A0AAU5WJN0-F1
#
_entry.id   AF-A0AAU5WJN0-F1
#
_cell.length_a   1.000
_cell.length_b   1.000
_cell.length_c   1.000
_cell.angle_alpha   90.00
_cell.angle_beta   90.00
_cell.angle_gamma   90.00
#
_symmetry.space_group_name_H-M   'P 1'
#
loop_
_entity.id
_entity.type
_entity.pdbx_description
1 polymer ?
#
loop_
_entity_poly.entity_id
_entity_poly.type
_entity_poly.pdbx_seq_one_letter_code
_entity_poly.pdbx_strand_id
1 'polypeptide(L)'
;MSDREEAMQELKDAVEDLRLQEQRLLRVAAALYTATKAGVKQTDLVATTGYNREQVRRHVEDEKIRRGEMPPTARYLRNQQRAKARAARNH
;
A
#
# COMPACT_ATOMS: atom_id res chain seq x y z
N MET A 1 -18.15 24.61 -19.42
CA MET A 1 -18.48 23.33 -18.78
C MET A 1 -19.69 23.55 -17.91
N SER A 2 -20.60 22.58 -17.84
CA SER A 2 -21.73 22.63 -16.89
C SER A 2 -21.26 22.27 -15.49
N ASP A 3 -21.97 22.74 -14.45
CA ASP A 3 -21.69 22.40 -13.04
C ASP A 3 -21.56 20.88 -12.80
N ARG A 4 -22.31 20.09 -13.58
CA ARG A 4 -22.23 18.63 -13.58
C ARG A 4 -20.90 18.11 -14.12
N GLU A 5 -20.37 18.71 -15.19
CA GLU A 5 -19.09 18.31 -15.79
C GLU A 5 -17.92 18.65 -14.86
N GLU A 6 -17.97 19.81 -14.20
CA GLU A 6 -16.96 20.23 -13.22
C GLU A 6 -16.94 19.29 -12.00
N ALA A 7 -18.10 19.01 -11.39
CA ALA A 7 -18.21 18.06 -10.28
C ALA A 7 -17.73 16.63 -10.66
N MET A 8 -18.02 16.18 -11.88
CA MET A 8 -17.55 14.88 -12.37
C MET A 8 -16.03 14.87 -12.61
N GLN A 9 -15.43 16.01 -12.96
CA GLN A 9 -13.98 16.12 -13.10
C GLN A 9 -13.29 16.09 -11.74
N GLU A 10 -13.76 16.87 -10.76
CA GLU A 10 -13.24 16.83 -9.39
C GLU A 10 -13.31 15.42 -8.78
N LEU A 11 -14.42 14.70 -9.02
CA LEU A 11 -14.55 13.32 -8.57
C LEU A 11 -13.50 12.39 -9.21
N LYS A 12 -13.21 12.55 -10.50
CA LYS A 12 -12.18 11.75 -11.19
C LYS A 12 -10.80 12.03 -10.61
N ASP A 13 -10.49 13.30 -10.37
CA ASP A 13 -9.20 13.72 -9.82
C ASP A 13 -9.02 13.14 -8.40
N ALA A 14 -10.04 13.23 -7.55
CA ALA A 14 -10.03 12.64 -6.22
C ALA A 14 -9.88 11.10 -6.24
N VAL A 15 -10.51 10.41 -7.20
CA VAL A 15 -10.35 8.96 -7.39
C VAL A 15 -8.93 8.62 -7.85
N GLU A 16 -8.33 9.43 -8.69
CA GLU A 16 -6.95 9.21 -9.15
C GLU A 16 -5.93 9.43 -8.03
N ASP A 17 -6.12 10.44 -7.18
CA ASP A 17 -5.31 10.66 -5.98
C ASP A 17 -5.32 9.43 -5.05
N LEU A 18 -6.48 8.81 -4.86
CA LEU A 18 -6.61 7.58 -4.09
C LEU A 18 -5.83 6.41 -4.73
N ARG A 19 -5.87 6.26 -6.06
CA ARG A 19 -5.09 5.23 -6.77
C ARG A 19 -3.60 5.45 -6.64
N LEU A 20 -3.15 6.71 -6.78
CA LEU A 20 -1.76 7.09 -6.60
C LEU A 20 -1.30 6.81 -5.16
N GLN A 21 -2.17 6.98 -4.17
CA GLN A 21 -1.88 6.63 -2.78
C GLN A 21 -1.60 5.12 -2.61
N GLU A 22 -2.39 4.25 -3.23
CA GLU A 22 -2.16 2.79 -3.16
C GLU A 22 -0.80 2.40 -3.77
N GLN A 23 -0.43 2.99 -4.91
CA GLN A 23 0.89 2.77 -5.52
C GLN A 23 2.04 3.27 -4.64
N ARG A 24 1.87 4.43 -4.00
CA ARG A 24 2.85 4.97 -3.04
C ARG A 24 3.05 4.02 -1.86
N LEU A 25 1.99 3.43 -1.32
CA LEU A 25 2.09 2.46 -0.23
C LEU A 25 2.86 1.19 -0.63
N LEU A 26 2.70 0.70 -1.88
CA LEU A 26 3.49 -0.42 -2.39
C LEU A 26 4.97 -0.08 -2.49
N ARG A 27 5.30 1.14 -2.97
CA ARG A 27 6.69 1.62 -3.05
C ARG A 27 7.31 1.75 -1.66
N VAL A 28 6.56 2.25 -0.68
CA VAL A 28 7.02 2.33 0.72
C VAL A 28 7.29 0.94 1.28
N ALA A 29 6.43 -0.05 1.03
CA ALA A 29 6.66 -1.42 1.48
C ALA A 29 7.96 -2.03 0.89
N ALA A 30 8.20 -1.82 -0.40
CA ALA A 30 9.43 -2.26 -1.06
C ALA A 30 10.69 -1.57 -0.50
N ALA A 31 10.61 -0.26 -0.21
CA ALA A 31 11.70 0.49 0.40
C ALA A 31 12.00 0.01 1.83
N LEU A 32 10.97 -0.20 2.66
CA LEU A 32 11.10 -0.73 4.02
C LEU A 32 11.75 -2.12 4.03
N TYR A 33 11.34 -3.00 3.12
CA TYR A 33 11.98 -4.31 2.95
C TYR A 33 13.47 -4.18 2.59
N THR A 34 13.80 -3.30 1.64
CA THR A 34 15.19 -3.11 1.18
C THR A 34 16.07 -2.59 2.31
N ALA A 35 15.60 -1.58 3.06
CA ALA A 35 16.31 -1.07 4.23
C ALA A 35 16.48 -2.14 5.32
N THR A 36 15.44 -2.95 5.58
CA THR A 36 15.51 -4.07 6.53
C THR A 36 16.54 -5.11 6.10
N LYS A 37 16.60 -5.48 4.81
CA LYS A 37 17.60 -6.40 4.26
C LYS A 37 19.01 -5.85 4.31
N ALA A 38 19.17 -4.53 4.21
CA ALA A 38 20.44 -3.83 4.38
C ALA A 38 20.88 -3.71 5.85
N GLY A 39 20.11 -4.23 6.81
CA GLY A 39 20.47 -4.24 8.24
C GLY A 39 20.04 -3.00 9.01
N VAL A 40 19.22 -2.11 8.43
CA VAL A 40 18.68 -0.95 9.15
C VAL A 40 17.76 -1.43 10.28
N LYS A 41 17.93 -0.87 11.48
CA LYS A 41 17.15 -1.27 12.64
C LYS A 41 15.71 -0.78 12.51
N GLN A 42 14.77 -1.60 13.01
CA GLN A 42 13.35 -1.25 12.99
C GLN A 42 13.04 0.06 13.73
N THR A 43 13.80 0.37 14.79
CA THR A 43 13.68 1.65 15.53
C THR A 43 13.94 2.85 14.64
N ASP A 44 14.91 2.75 13.74
CA ASP A 44 15.33 3.85 12.88
C ASP A 44 14.29 4.03 11.77
N LEU A 45 13.76 2.92 11.23
CA LEU A 45 12.66 2.95 10.26
C LEU A 45 11.40 3.61 10.84
N VAL A 46 11.06 3.31 12.10
CA VAL A 46 9.95 3.96 12.82
C VAL A 46 10.19 5.47 12.94
N ALA A 47 11.39 5.87 13.36
CA ALA A 47 11.74 7.28 13.50
C ALA A 47 11.70 8.04 12.17
N THR A 48 12.17 7.42 11.07
CA THR A 48 12.20 8.05 9.74
C THR A 48 10.83 8.13 9.08
N THR A 49 9.98 7.10 9.24
CA THR A 49 8.71 7.02 8.50
C THR A 49 7.50 7.52 9.28
N GLY A 50 7.61 7.66 10.61
CA GLY A 50 6.48 7.95 11.49
C GLY A 50 5.51 6.76 11.67
N TYR A 51 5.78 5.61 11.06
CA TYR A 51 5.02 4.39 11.29
C TYR A 51 5.37 3.76 12.63
N ASN A 52 4.41 3.07 13.23
CA ASN A 52 4.70 2.21 14.37
C ASN A 52 5.39 0.90 13.93
N ARG A 53 5.96 0.18 14.90
CA ARG A 53 6.71 -1.07 14.66
C ARG A 53 5.88 -2.13 13.92
N GLU A 54 4.59 -2.23 14.25
CA GLU A 54 3.69 -3.20 13.63
C GLU A 54 3.39 -2.86 12.18
N GLN A 55 3.21 -1.59 11.85
CA GLN A 55 3.06 -1.12 10.46
C GLN A 55 4.31 -1.43 9.64
N VAL A 56 5.51 -1.11 10.16
CA VAL A 56 6.77 -1.45 9.49
C VAL A 56 6.89 -2.95 9.26
N ARG A 57 6.65 -3.77 10.29
CA ARG A 57 6.67 -5.25 10.19
C ARG A 57 5.72 -5.74 9.11
N ARG A 58 4.49 -5.24 9.12
CA ARG A 58 3.44 -5.61 8.16
C ARG A 58 3.81 -5.28 6.72
N HIS A 59 4.36 -4.10 6.46
CA HIS A 59 4.82 -3.70 5.13
C HIS A 59 5.94 -4.60 4.62
N VAL A 60 6.91 -4.92 5.48
CA VAL A 60 8.01 -5.83 5.13
C VAL A 60 7.49 -7.25 4.87
N GLU A 61 6.55 -7.75 5.69
CA GLU A 61 5.91 -9.06 5.47
C GLU A 61 5.13 -9.11 4.16
N ASP A 62 4.34 -8.09 3.87
CA ASP A 62 3.56 -8.04 2.63
C ASP A 62 4.48 -8.00 1.39
N GLU A 63 5.66 -7.39 1.50
CA GLU A 63 6.69 -7.42 0.47
C GLU A 63 7.35 -8.81 0.35
N LYS A 64 7.71 -9.45 1.47
CA LYS A 64 8.26 -10.81 1.47
C LYS A 64 7.31 -11.82 0.83
N ILE A 65 6.01 -11.74 1.15
CA ILE A 65 4.97 -12.56 0.52
C ILE A 65 4.94 -12.33 -0.99
N ARG A 66 4.99 -11.06 -1.43
CA ARG A 66 4.98 -10.70 -2.86
C ARG A 66 6.20 -11.23 -3.61
N ARG A 67 7.35 -11.31 -2.93
CA ARG A 67 8.60 -11.88 -3.45
C ARG A 67 8.70 -13.39 -3.36
N GLY A 68 7.73 -14.06 -2.72
CA GLY A 68 7.75 -15.51 -2.51
C GLY A 68 8.70 -15.98 -1.42
N GLU A 69 9.20 -15.09 -0.56
CA GLU A 69 10.10 -15.44 0.57
C GLU A 69 9.35 -16.02 1.77
N MET A 70 8.02 -15.88 1.82
CA MET A 70 7.20 -16.43 2.90
C MET A 70 5.78 -16.74 2.41
N PRO A 71 5.09 -17.71 3.02
CA PRO A 71 3.71 -18.02 2.68
C PRO A 71 2.76 -16.85 3.02
N PRO A 72 1.65 -16.68 2.27
CA PRO A 72 0.66 -15.65 2.55
C PRO A 72 0.04 -15.79 3.95
N THR A 73 -0.02 -14.70 4.70
CA THR A 73 -0.76 -14.66 5.97
C THR A 73 -2.26 -14.50 5.73
N ALA A 74 -3.10 -14.92 6.68
CA ALA A 74 -4.55 -14.70 6.60
C ALA A 74 -4.93 -13.21 6.43
N ARG A 75 -4.17 -12.31 7.06
CA ARG A 75 -4.32 -10.85 6.87
C ARG A 75 -4.07 -10.45 5.42
N TYR A 76 -2.96 -10.92 4.84
CA TYR A 76 -2.60 -10.63 3.45
C TYR A 76 -3.67 -11.14 2.48
N LEU A 77 -4.13 -12.38 2.67
CA LEU A 77 -5.18 -12.98 1.84
C LEU A 77 -6.50 -12.20 1.92
N ARG A 78 -6.93 -11.79 3.12
CA ARG A 78 -8.13 -10.96 3.29
C ARG A 78 -8.01 -9.60 2.59
N ASN A 79 -6.84 -8.97 2.69
CA ASN A 79 -6.59 -7.69 2.01
C ASN A 79 -6.59 -7.86 0.49
N GLN A 80 -5.98 -8.93 -0.02
CA GLN A 80 -5.98 -9.25 -1.45
C GLN A 80 -7.40 -9.53 -1.97
N GLN A 81 -8.22 -10.28 -1.23
CA GLN A 81 -9.62 -10.52 -1.59
C GLN A 81 -10.43 -9.22 -1.65
N ARG A 82 -10.23 -8.32 -0.67
CA ARG A 82 -10.87 -6.99 -0.68
C ARG A 82 -10.42 -6.15 -1.88
N ALA A 83 -9.14 -6.15 -2.21
CA ALA A 83 -8.61 -5.45 -3.38
C ALA A 83 -9.21 -6.00 -4.68
N LYS A 84 -9.27 -7.33 -4.84
CA LYS A 84 -9.92 -7.99 -5.99
C LYS A 84 -11.40 -7.63 -6.10
N ALA A 85 -12.13 -7.62 -4.99
CA ALA A 85 -13.55 -7.24 -4.97
C ALA A 85 -13.77 -5.77 -5.36
N ARG A 86 -12.86 -4.85 -5.02
CA ARG A 86 -12.89 -3.45 -5.47
C ARG A 86 -12.59 -3.34 -6.96
N ALA A 87 -11.57 -4.04 -7.45
CA ALA A 87 -11.22 -4.03 -8.87
C ALA A 87 -12.36 -4.57 -9.74
N ALA A 88 -13.01 -5.65 -9.33
CA ALA A 88 -14.13 -6.26 -10.04
C ALA A 88 -15.40 -5.39 -10.08
N ARG A 89 -15.56 -4.41 -9.17
CA ARG A 89 -16.68 -3.46 -9.16
C ARG A 89 -16.48 -2.25 -10.07
N ASN A 90 -15.24 -1.99 -10.48
CA ASN A 90 -14.86 -0.83 -11.28
C ASN A 90 -14.70 -1.17 -12.78
N HIS A 91 -15.06 -2.39 -13.18
CA HIS A 91 -14.95 -2.94 -14.52
C HIS A 91 -16.33 -3.33 -15.03
#